data_AF-A0A351C496-F1
#
_entry.id   AF-A0A351C496-F1
#
_cell.length_a   1.000
_cell.length_b   1.000
_cell.length_c   1.000
_cell.angle_alpha   90.00
_cell.angle_beta   90.00
_cell.angle_gamma   90.00
#
_symmetry.space_group_name_H-M   'P 1'
#
loop_
_entity.id
_entity.type
_entity.pdbx_description
1 polymer ?
#
loop_
_entity_poly.entity_id
_entity_poly.type
_entity_poly.pdbx_seq_one_letter_code
_entity_poly.pdbx_strand_id
1 'polypeptide(L)'
;MNKIRCILLAALLFSASSSFAQEHPLMDAPIRSEEFSRFDIEMIRVALSIPSGNGPVEGLSFVHAISETPEGDTLQLRTEGITIQHVGLFREEVSWTQSDSLLSITLTDRETKYVPIPEWPLRIRFTVDRGIYSSGSSSNRTAFWNGTEPGSDNWYPSPVDQLDDYFTQLRISAP
;
A
#
# COMPACT_ATOMS: atom_id res chain seq x y z
N MET A 1 5.30 -17.11 -81.46
CA MET A 1 5.90 -16.50 -80.25
C MET A 1 4.75 -16.17 -79.30
N ASN A 2 4.53 -16.97 -78.23
CA ASN A 2 4.89 -16.68 -76.83
C ASN A 2 4.23 -15.38 -76.31
N LYS A 3 3.42 -15.29 -75.24
CA LYS A 3 3.33 -16.02 -73.95
C LYS A 3 1.99 -15.72 -73.24
N ILE A 4 1.60 -16.63 -72.36
CA ILE A 4 0.60 -16.53 -71.26
C ILE A 4 1.06 -15.53 -70.17
N ARG A 5 0.13 -14.86 -69.45
CA ARG A 5 0.07 -14.81 -67.95
C ARG A 5 -1.06 -13.93 -67.37
N CYS A 6 -1.67 -14.48 -66.32
CA CYS A 6 -2.63 -13.89 -65.35
C CYS A 6 -1.97 -12.93 -64.34
N ILE A 7 -2.82 -12.30 -63.49
CA ILE A 7 -2.64 -11.70 -62.12
C ILE A 7 -3.48 -10.40 -62.05
N LEU A 8 -4.14 -9.90 -60.99
CA LEU A 8 -4.64 -10.32 -59.66
C LEU A 8 -5.30 -9.05 -59.02
N LEU A 9 -6.29 -9.23 -58.12
CA LEU A 9 -6.83 -8.35 -57.04
C LEU A 9 -6.47 -6.85 -56.91
N ALA A 10 -7.49 -6.01 -56.64
CA ALA A 10 -7.62 -5.03 -55.54
C ALA A 10 -8.91 -4.20 -55.75
N ALA A 11 -9.97 -4.35 -54.94
CA ALA A 11 -10.23 -3.73 -53.64
C ALA A 11 -10.70 -2.25 -53.69
N LEU A 12 -11.84 -2.00 -53.01
CA LEU A 12 -12.24 -0.80 -52.24
C LEU A 12 -13.44 0.06 -52.73
N LEU A 13 -14.49 0.03 -51.88
CA LEU A 13 -15.37 1.12 -51.42
C LEU A 13 -16.40 1.65 -52.43
N PHE A 14 -17.70 1.74 -52.15
CA PHE A 14 -18.40 2.31 -50.99
C PHE A 14 -19.84 1.78 -50.96
N SER A 15 -20.37 1.47 -49.77
CA SER A 15 -21.74 1.86 -49.37
C SER A 15 -21.89 1.67 -47.87
N ALA A 16 -21.99 2.81 -47.19
CA ALA A 16 -22.22 2.93 -45.77
C ALA A 16 -23.68 2.64 -45.42
N SER A 17 -23.91 1.97 -44.29
CA SER A 17 -25.07 2.21 -43.42
C SER A 17 -24.67 1.76 -42.01
N SER A 18 -24.58 2.76 -41.15
CA SER A 18 -24.25 2.74 -39.73
C SER A 18 -25.34 2.09 -38.87
N SER A 19 -24.92 1.38 -37.83
CA SER A 19 -25.32 1.55 -36.42
C SER A 19 -25.39 0.22 -35.67
N PHE A 20 -24.26 -0.16 -35.08
CA PHE A 20 -24.22 -0.87 -33.81
C PHE A 20 -23.07 -0.25 -33.02
N ALA A 21 -23.32 0.97 -32.53
CA ALA A 21 -22.60 1.45 -31.35
C ALA A 21 -23.12 0.58 -30.20
N GLN A 22 -22.36 -0.46 -29.89
CA GLN A 22 -22.58 -1.24 -28.69
C GLN A 22 -22.29 -0.29 -27.52
N GLU A 23 -23.36 0.23 -26.91
CA GLU A 23 -23.28 0.92 -25.63
C GLU A 23 -22.63 -0.04 -24.65
N HIS A 24 -21.37 0.22 -24.31
CA HIS A 24 -20.79 -0.37 -23.12
C HIS A 24 -21.64 0.14 -21.96
N PRO A 25 -22.20 -0.73 -21.09
CA PRO A 25 -22.61 -0.24 -19.80
C PRO A 25 -21.34 0.30 -19.16
N LEU A 26 -21.26 1.63 -19.06
CA LEU A 26 -20.49 2.29 -18.03
C LEU A 26 -21.00 1.67 -16.75
N MET A 27 -20.32 0.62 -16.29
CA MET A 27 -20.38 0.23 -14.90
C MET A 27 -19.98 1.50 -14.18
N ASP A 28 -20.95 2.16 -13.55
CA ASP A 28 -20.71 3.17 -12.54
C ASP A 28 -19.86 2.48 -11.46
N ALA A 29 -18.55 2.42 -11.69
CA ALA A 29 -17.61 2.23 -10.62
C ALA A 29 -17.98 3.31 -9.61
N PRO A 30 -18.14 2.97 -8.32
CA PRO A 30 -18.48 3.97 -7.32
C PRO A 30 -17.51 5.13 -7.50
N ILE A 31 -18.03 6.34 -7.70
CA ILE A 31 -17.23 7.56 -7.58
C ILE A 31 -16.81 7.57 -6.12
N ARG A 32 -15.68 6.94 -5.83
CA ARG A 32 -15.04 6.98 -4.52
C ARG A 32 -14.62 8.42 -4.37
N SER A 33 -15.24 9.14 -3.44
CA SER A 33 -14.88 10.52 -3.18
C SER A 33 -13.38 10.57 -2.88
N GLU A 34 -12.67 11.21 -3.79
CA GLU A 34 -11.25 11.51 -3.77
C GLU A 34 -10.91 12.42 -2.58
N GLU A 35 -10.99 11.90 -1.35
CA GLU A 35 -10.08 12.36 -0.30
C GLU A 35 -8.83 11.51 -0.43
N PHE A 36 -8.08 11.76 -1.50
CA PHE A 36 -6.73 11.22 -1.63
C PHE A 36 -5.93 11.68 -0.41
N SER A 37 -5.14 10.75 0.14
CA SER A 37 -4.11 11.09 1.11
C SER A 37 -3.29 12.25 0.54
N ARG A 38 -3.20 13.38 1.24
CA ARG A 38 -2.32 14.50 0.84
C ARG A 38 -0.83 14.17 0.97
N PHE A 39 -0.53 12.91 1.27
CA PHE A 39 0.78 12.35 1.46
C PHE A 39 0.98 11.22 0.48
N ASP A 40 2.08 11.30 -0.26
CA ASP A 40 2.68 10.19 -0.98
C ASP A 40 3.58 9.41 -0.01
N ILE A 41 3.62 8.08 -0.14
CA ILE A 41 4.47 7.21 0.67
C ILE A 41 5.49 6.56 -0.26
N GLU A 42 6.73 7.06 -0.25
CA GLU A 42 7.77 6.52 -1.13
C GLU A 42 8.31 5.17 -0.66
N MET A 43 8.42 4.97 0.66
CA MET A 43 9.07 3.81 1.23
C MET A 43 8.53 3.41 2.60
N ILE A 44 8.39 2.09 2.80
CA ILE A 44 8.13 1.46 4.10
C ILE A 44 9.22 0.41 4.37
N ARG A 45 9.94 0.56 5.49
CA ARG A 45 10.87 -0.47 5.97
C ARG A 45 10.31 -1.14 7.19
N VAL A 46 10.09 -2.44 7.13
CA VAL A 46 9.52 -3.23 8.22
C VAL A 46 10.57 -4.18 8.79
N ALA A 47 10.76 -4.12 10.10
CA ALA A 47 11.53 -5.08 10.86
C ALA A 47 10.60 -5.85 11.80
N LEU A 48 10.57 -7.18 11.67
CA LEU A 48 9.82 -8.08 12.53
C LEU A 48 10.75 -8.89 13.44
N SER A 49 10.36 -9.05 14.69
CA SER A 49 10.99 -9.97 15.63
C SER A 49 9.99 -11.06 16.01
N ILE A 50 10.30 -12.29 15.60
CA ILE A 50 9.50 -13.47 15.92
C ILE A 50 10.18 -14.17 17.12
N PRO A 51 9.49 -14.31 18.27
CA PRO A 51 10.07 -14.95 19.44
C PRO A 51 10.17 -16.48 19.27
N SER A 52 11.07 -17.10 20.02
CA SER A 52 11.25 -18.57 20.09
C SER A 52 10.16 -19.32 20.85
N GLY A 53 9.11 -18.64 21.30
CA GLY A 53 7.98 -19.23 22.02
C GLY A 53 6.66 -18.56 21.66
N ASN A 54 5.66 -18.68 22.51
CA ASN A 54 4.32 -18.12 22.29
C ASN A 54 4.23 -16.61 22.56
N GLY A 55 5.34 -15.88 22.47
CA GLY A 55 5.36 -14.43 22.63
C GLY A 55 4.73 -13.72 21.43
N PRO A 56 4.35 -12.45 21.57
CA PRO A 56 3.84 -11.66 20.45
C PRO A 56 4.95 -11.43 19.40
N VAL A 57 4.56 -11.36 18.13
CA VAL A 57 5.47 -10.88 17.08
C VAL A 57 5.51 -9.36 17.18
N GLU A 58 6.71 -8.82 17.40
CA GLU A 58 6.93 -7.39 17.52
C GLU A 58 7.41 -6.81 16.19
N GLY A 59 6.97 -5.58 15.90
CA GLY A 59 7.27 -4.89 14.68
C GLY A 59 7.77 -3.47 14.89
N LEU A 60 8.66 -3.06 13.99
CA LEU A 60 9.13 -1.69 13.84
C LEU A 60 9.04 -1.31 12.36
N SER A 61 8.25 -0.28 12.05
CA SER A 61 8.14 0.28 10.71
C SER A 61 8.80 1.65 10.65
N PHE A 62 9.54 1.90 9.57
CA PHE A 62 9.99 3.23 9.16
C PHE A 62 9.23 3.62 7.90
N VAL A 63 8.35 4.61 8.00
CA VAL A 63 7.54 5.12 6.90
C VAL A 63 8.11 6.46 6.46
N HIS A 64 8.45 6.59 5.20
CA HIS A 64 8.88 7.85 4.61
C HIS A 64 7.72 8.41 3.80
N ALA A 65 7.06 9.42 4.36
CA ALA A 65 5.93 10.08 3.75
C ALA A 65 6.32 11.48 3.27
N ILE A 66 5.79 11.90 2.13
CA ILE A 66 6.04 13.19 1.50
C ILE A 66 4.71 13.90 1.36
N SER A 67 4.59 15.12 1.89
CA SER A 67 3.37 15.90 1.70
C SER A 67 3.36 16.53 0.33
N GLU A 68 2.31 16.29 -0.45
CA GLU A 68 2.10 16.93 -1.76
C GLU A 68 1.73 18.41 -1.63
N THR A 69 1.25 18.80 -0.44
CA THR A 69 0.85 20.17 -0.13
C THR A 69 1.44 20.65 1.19
N PRO A 70 1.72 21.95 1.36
CA PRO A 70 2.15 22.51 2.64
C PRO A 70 1.09 22.44 3.76
N GLU A 71 -0.15 22.08 3.43
CA GLU A 71 -1.32 22.01 4.33
C GLU A 71 -1.71 20.57 4.69
N GLY A 72 -0.83 19.60 4.40
CA GLY A 72 -1.02 18.22 4.81
C GLY A 72 -0.77 18.07 6.31
N ASP A 73 -1.83 17.99 7.10
CA ASP A 73 -1.71 17.94 8.58
C ASP A 73 -1.88 16.53 9.14
N THR A 74 -2.47 15.60 8.38
CA THR A 74 -2.81 14.25 8.87
C THR A 74 -2.47 13.19 7.85
N LEU A 75 -1.52 12.32 8.18
CA LEU A 75 -1.22 11.10 7.45
C LEU A 75 -2.10 9.96 7.98
N GLN A 76 -2.66 9.17 7.08
CA GLN A 76 -3.42 7.97 7.43
C GLN A 76 -2.74 6.71 6.92
N LEU A 77 -2.69 5.69 7.76
CA LEU A 77 -2.18 4.36 7.44
C LEU A 77 -3.19 3.31 7.85
N ARG A 78 -3.31 2.25 7.05
CA ARG A 78 -4.04 1.04 7.42
C ARG A 78 -3.23 0.26 8.45
N THR A 79 -3.91 -0.20 9.49
CA THR A 79 -3.31 -0.94 10.61
C THR A 79 -4.18 -2.12 11.02
N GLU A 80 -4.92 -2.70 10.08
CA GLU A 80 -5.69 -3.91 10.39
C GLU A 80 -4.74 -5.02 10.83
N GLY A 81 -5.07 -5.73 11.91
CA GLY A 81 -4.29 -6.86 12.40
C GLY A 81 -3.02 -6.50 13.17
N ILE A 82 -2.79 -5.21 13.44
CA ILE A 82 -1.71 -4.75 14.31
C ILE A 82 -2.22 -3.76 15.37
N THR A 83 -1.55 -3.76 16.52
CA THR A 83 -1.78 -2.77 17.57
C THR A 83 -0.60 -1.81 17.61
N ILE A 84 -0.88 -0.50 17.48
CA ILE A 84 0.16 0.53 17.50
C ILE A 84 0.54 0.85 18.94
N GLN A 85 1.83 0.80 19.22
CA GLN A 85 2.40 1.07 20.54
C GLN A 85 3.00 2.48 20.63
N HIS A 86 3.55 2.98 19.54
CA HIS A 86 4.24 4.27 19.50
C HIS A 86 4.38 4.76 18.06
N VAL A 87 4.20 6.08 17.84
CA VAL A 87 4.51 6.77 16.58
C VAL A 87 5.38 7.98 16.89
N GLY A 88 6.45 8.19 16.12
CA GLY A 88 7.28 9.37 16.30
C GLY A 88 8.10 9.73 15.07
N LEU A 89 8.59 10.97 15.04
CA LEU A 89 9.60 11.45 14.11
C LEU A 89 10.96 11.25 14.76
N PHE A 90 11.67 10.20 14.35
CA PHE A 90 12.91 9.76 15.00
C PHE A 90 12.79 9.54 16.52
N ARG A 91 13.17 10.54 17.33
CA ARG A 91 13.23 10.50 18.79
C ARG A 91 12.07 11.25 19.46
N GLU A 92 11.27 11.96 18.68
CA GLU A 92 10.16 12.77 19.19
C GLU A 92 8.83 12.07 18.92
N GLU A 93 7.98 12.01 19.93
CA GLU A 93 6.63 11.45 19.79
C GLU A 93 5.74 12.46 19.08
N VAL A 94 4.89 11.98 18.17
CA VAL A 94 3.90 12.80 17.47
C VAL A 94 2.51 12.52 17.99
N SER A 95 1.53 13.39 17.71
CA SER A 95 0.14 13.10 18.03
C SER A 95 -0.42 12.07 17.06
N TRP A 96 -1.06 11.03 17.58
CA TRP A 96 -1.67 9.99 16.76
C TRP A 96 -2.88 9.37 17.48
N THR A 97 -3.77 8.79 16.68
CA THR A 97 -4.92 8.01 17.16
C THR A 97 -5.09 6.78 16.29
N GLN A 98 -5.39 5.64 16.90
CA GLN A 98 -5.82 4.43 16.19
C GLN A 98 -7.31 4.23 16.41
N SER A 99 -8.09 4.12 15.33
CA SER A 99 -9.52 3.77 15.35
C SER A 99 -9.75 2.64 14.38
N ASP A 100 -10.33 1.55 14.86
CA ASP A 100 -10.55 0.32 14.08
C ASP A 100 -9.27 -0.15 13.38
N SER A 101 -9.25 -0.10 12.05
CA SER A 101 -8.15 -0.51 11.17
C SER A 101 -7.35 0.67 10.61
N LEU A 102 -7.48 1.86 11.18
CA LEU A 102 -6.88 3.10 10.69
C LEU A 102 -6.05 3.80 11.77
N LEU A 103 -4.80 4.12 11.43
CA LEU A 103 -3.94 5.00 12.19
C LEU A 103 -3.95 6.38 11.55
N SER A 104 -4.31 7.40 12.33
CA SER A 104 -4.21 8.81 11.94
C SER A 104 -3.08 9.47 12.71
N ILE A 105 -2.14 10.10 11.99
CA ILE A 105 -0.94 10.73 12.55
C ILE A 105 -0.99 12.20 12.21
N THR A 106 -0.97 13.07 13.22
CA THR A 106 -0.96 14.52 13.04
C THR A 106 0.48 14.99 12.84
N LEU A 107 0.77 15.48 11.64
CA LEU A 107 2.09 15.95 11.20
C LEU A 107 2.09 17.48 11.14
N THR A 108 1.97 18.11 12.30
CA THR A 108 2.07 19.57 12.42
C THR A 108 3.51 19.95 12.73
N ASP A 109 4.20 20.58 11.79
CA ASP A 109 5.43 21.29 12.09
C ASP A 109 5.29 22.76 11.73
N ARG A 110 5.78 23.62 12.62
CA ARG A 110 5.85 25.06 12.42
C ARG A 110 7.03 25.44 11.53
N GLU A 111 8.05 24.59 11.43
CA GLU A 111 9.27 24.84 10.65
C GLU A 111 9.14 24.46 9.16
N THR A 112 8.26 23.52 8.81
CA THR A 112 7.98 23.11 7.42
C THR A 112 7.24 24.18 6.61
N LYS A 113 6.77 25.26 7.24
CA LYS A 113 6.12 26.41 6.57
C LYS A 113 6.98 27.02 5.44
N TYR A 114 8.29 26.81 5.47
CA TYR A 114 9.24 27.32 4.49
C TYR A 114 9.85 26.25 3.58
N VAL A 115 9.47 24.98 3.76
CA VAL A 115 9.93 23.86 2.93
C VAL A 115 8.85 23.58 1.87
N PRO A 116 9.17 23.68 0.57
CA PRO A 116 8.17 23.51 -0.49
C PRO A 116 7.49 22.14 -0.51
N ILE A 117 8.21 21.09 -0.09
CA ILE A 117 7.73 19.70 -0.04
C ILE A 117 8.30 19.07 1.25
N PRO A 118 7.54 18.98 2.34
CA PRO A 118 8.04 18.43 3.60
C PRO A 118 8.05 16.90 3.57
N GLU A 119 9.16 16.33 4.05
CA GLU A 119 9.36 14.89 4.21
C GLU A 119 9.27 14.47 5.68
N TRP A 120 8.62 13.34 5.93
CA TRP A 120 8.29 12.85 7.27
C TRP A 120 8.79 11.43 7.47
N PRO A 121 9.98 11.25 8.07
CA PRO A 121 10.52 9.94 8.42
C PRO A 121 9.93 9.44 9.75
N LEU A 122 8.83 8.71 9.66
CA LEU A 122 8.09 8.20 10.80
C LEU A 122 8.63 6.86 11.28
N ARG A 123 8.69 6.68 12.60
CA ARG A 123 9.01 5.43 13.27
C ARG A 123 7.79 4.94 14.04
N ILE A 124 7.28 3.78 13.66
CA ILE A 124 6.08 3.17 14.23
C ILE A 124 6.45 1.85 14.89
N ARG A 125 6.17 1.70 16.19
CA ARG A 125 6.28 0.42 16.91
C ARG A 125 4.91 -0.21 17.02
N PHE A 126 4.83 -1.52 16.79
CA PHE A 126 3.56 -2.24 16.81
C PHE A 126 3.74 -3.70 17.23
N THR A 127 2.64 -4.34 17.61
CA THR A 127 2.54 -5.80 17.74
C THR A 127 1.63 -6.34 16.65
N VAL A 128 1.95 -7.54 16.16
CA VAL A 128 1.13 -8.23 15.18
C VAL A 128 0.11 -9.12 15.90
N ASP A 129 -1.16 -8.80 15.72
CA ASP A 129 -2.28 -9.51 16.32
C ASP A 129 -2.84 -10.58 15.36
N ARG A 130 -2.79 -10.30 14.04
CA ARG A 130 -3.29 -11.17 12.97
C ARG A 130 -2.41 -11.04 11.71
N GLY A 131 -2.60 -11.91 10.73
CA GLY A 131 -1.88 -11.86 9.45
C GLY A 131 -0.58 -12.68 9.39
N ILE A 132 0.01 -13.01 10.55
CA ILE A 132 1.09 -14.00 10.67
C ILE A 132 0.56 -15.23 11.40
N TYR A 133 0.54 -16.36 10.70
CA TYR A 133 0.10 -17.65 11.21
C TYR A 133 1.30 -18.47 11.65
N SER A 134 1.10 -19.33 12.65
CA SER A 134 2.12 -20.27 13.10
C SER A 134 1.57 -21.68 13.27
N SER A 135 2.43 -22.67 13.03
CA SER A 135 2.15 -24.06 13.37
C SER A 135 3.37 -24.64 14.07
N GLY A 136 3.19 -24.94 15.35
CA GLY A 136 4.13 -25.75 16.12
C GLY A 136 3.72 -27.22 16.01
N SER A 137 4.55 -28.03 15.38
CA SER A 137 4.44 -29.49 15.49
C SER A 137 5.32 -29.98 16.65
N SER A 138 5.15 -31.22 17.09
CA SER A 138 5.96 -31.88 18.13
C SER A 138 7.46 -32.00 17.81
N SER A 139 7.95 -31.37 16.73
CA SER A 139 9.29 -31.47 16.17
C SER A 139 10.27 -30.35 16.59
N ASN A 140 9.98 -29.59 17.66
CA ASN A 140 10.78 -28.44 18.13
C ASN A 140 10.99 -27.31 17.10
N ARG A 141 10.22 -27.30 16.01
CA ARG A 141 10.29 -26.25 14.98
C ARG A 141 8.90 -25.66 14.74
N THR A 142 8.82 -24.34 14.75
CA THR A 142 7.62 -23.58 14.45
C THR A 142 7.77 -22.95 13.07
N ALA A 143 6.83 -23.22 12.18
CA ALA A 143 6.75 -22.54 10.89
C ALA A 143 5.87 -21.30 11.02
N PHE A 144 6.24 -20.23 10.30
CA PHE A 144 5.47 -18.99 10.21
C PHE A 144 5.19 -18.66 8.75
N TRP A 145 3.97 -18.21 8.45
CA TRP A 145 3.57 -17.78 7.11
C TRP A 145 2.52 -16.68 7.17
N ASN A 146 2.42 -15.87 6.13
CA ASN A 146 1.29 -14.97 5.92
C ASN A 146 0.26 -15.61 4.97
N GLY A 147 -1.00 -15.19 5.07
CA GLY A 147 -2.06 -15.66 4.18
C GLY A 147 -1.90 -15.14 2.75
N THR A 148 -2.64 -15.71 1.80
CA THR A 148 -2.72 -15.25 0.40
C THR A 148 -4.02 -14.54 0.07
N GLU A 149 -4.92 -14.40 1.05
CA GLU A 149 -6.21 -13.74 0.86
C GLU A 149 -6.05 -12.21 0.75
N PRO A 150 -6.93 -11.51 0.02
CA PRO A 150 -6.96 -10.04 0.03
C PRO A 150 -7.03 -9.51 1.47
N GLY A 151 -6.12 -8.61 1.86
CA GLY A 151 -5.96 -8.17 3.24
C GLY A 151 -4.97 -9.01 4.06
N SER A 152 -4.20 -9.92 3.46
CA SER A 152 -3.17 -10.68 4.19
C SER A 152 -1.89 -9.88 4.49
N ASP A 153 -1.84 -8.62 4.08
CA ASP A 153 -0.83 -7.60 4.38
C ASP A 153 -1.03 -6.91 5.75
N ASN A 154 -2.03 -7.38 6.52
CA ASN A 154 -2.44 -6.91 7.84
C ASN A 154 -1.47 -7.17 9.01
N TRP A 155 -0.16 -7.10 8.75
CA TRP A 155 0.89 -7.32 9.75
C TRP A 155 1.92 -6.19 9.80
N TYR A 156 1.69 -5.09 9.08
CA TYR A 156 2.45 -3.85 9.19
C TYR A 156 1.58 -2.64 8.78
N PRO A 157 1.93 -1.41 9.21
CA PRO A 157 1.23 -0.21 8.76
C PRO A 157 1.43 0.00 7.25
N SER A 158 0.36 0.11 6.48
CA SER A 158 0.40 0.27 5.02
C SER A 158 -0.40 1.49 4.55
N PRO A 159 -0.18 1.99 3.32
CA PRO A 159 -0.98 3.09 2.77
C PRO A 159 -2.47 2.74 2.73
N VAL A 160 -3.34 3.73 2.98
CA VAL A 160 -4.80 3.54 2.87
C VAL A 160 -5.20 3.27 1.43
N ASP A 161 -4.61 4.03 0.52
CA ASP A 161 -4.77 3.88 -0.92
C ASP A 161 -3.58 3.12 -1.50
N GLN A 162 -3.85 2.03 -2.22
CA GLN A 162 -2.83 1.16 -2.81
C GLN A 162 -2.55 1.53 -4.28
N LEU A 163 -3.03 2.69 -4.73
CA LEU A 163 -2.87 3.15 -6.11
C LEU A 163 -1.45 3.65 -6.38
N ASP A 164 -0.73 4.09 -5.34
CA ASP A 164 0.64 4.60 -5.47
C ASP A 164 1.67 3.49 -5.26
N ASP A 165 2.64 3.42 -6.18
CA ASP A 165 3.75 2.48 -6.10
C ASP A 165 4.72 2.93 -5.00
N TYR A 166 4.95 2.07 -4.01
CA TYR A 166 5.91 2.33 -2.93
C TYR A 166 6.91 1.19 -2.73
N PHE A 167 8.10 1.52 -2.26
CA PHE A 167 9.12 0.52 -1.97
C PHE A 167 8.92 -0.08 -0.58
N THR A 168 8.83 -1.40 -0.50
CA THR A 168 8.83 -2.12 0.78
C THR A 168 10.15 -2.85 1.00
N GLN A 169 10.79 -2.62 2.15
CA GLN A 169 11.95 -3.41 2.61
C GLN A 169 11.60 -4.21 3.85
N LEU A 170 12.06 -5.45 3.89
CA LEU A 170 11.70 -6.41 4.92
C LEU A 170 12.92 -7.00 5.61
N ARG A 171 12.93 -6.93 6.93
CA ARG A 171 13.88 -7.63 7.79
C ARG A 171 13.13 -8.50 8.79
N ILE A 172 13.37 -9.80 8.75
CA ILE A 172 12.78 -10.74 9.70
C ILE A 172 13.90 -11.30 10.58
N SER A 173 13.71 -11.20 11.89
CA SER A 173 14.56 -11.84 12.89
C SER A 173 13.78 -12.98 13.53
N ALA A 174 14.23 -14.22 13.31
CA ALA A 174 13.66 -15.43 13.89
C ALA A 174 14.80 -16.30 14.50
N PRO A 175 14.49 -17.17 15.46
CA PRO A 175 15.45 -18.08 16.10
C PRO A 175 16.00 -19.17 15.19
#